data_AF-A0A955FDI6-F1
#
_entry.id   AF-A0A955FDI6-F1
#
_cell.length_a   1.000
_cell.length_b   1.000
_cell.length_c   1.000
_cell.angle_alpha   90.00
_cell.angle_beta   90.00
_cell.angle_gamma   90.00
#
_symmetry.space_group_name_H-M   'P 1'
#
loop_
_entity.id
_entity.type
_entity.pdbx_description
1 polymer ?
#
loop_
_entity_poly.entity_id
_entity_poly.type
_entity_poly.pdbx_seq_one_letter_code
_entity_poly.pdbx_strand_id
1 'polypeptide(L)'
;AAADLWQHHSVITSWLTELSRDAFRENPELEGISGYVAESGEARWTLDAASDMGIELPAIQAAFDVRVRSQQGETNFATKVVAAQRNKFGGHNLNGEGKA
;
A
#
# COMPACT_ATOMS: atom_id res chain seq x y z
N ALA A 1 6.72 -16.86 1.67
CA ALA A 1 5.92 -18.05 1.34
C ALA A 1 4.72 -17.71 0.44
N ALA A 2 3.75 -16.90 0.86
CA ALA A 2 2.56 -16.57 0.03
C ALA A 2 2.89 -15.70 -1.21
N ALA A 3 3.63 -14.60 -1.03
CA ALA A 3 4.02 -13.74 -2.14
C ALA A 3 4.92 -14.44 -3.18
N ASP A 4 5.71 -15.42 -2.74
CA ASP A 4 6.53 -16.27 -3.60
C ASP A 4 5.64 -17.17 -4.48
N LEU A 5 4.63 -17.81 -3.87
CA LEU A 5 3.64 -18.61 -4.59
C LEU A 5 2.86 -17.79 -5.64
N TRP A 6 2.54 -16.52 -5.35
CA TRP A 6 1.87 -15.66 -6.33
C TRP A 6 2.72 -15.36 -7.57
N GLN A 7 4.04 -15.56 -7.52
CA GLN A 7 4.91 -15.44 -8.70
C GLN A 7 4.96 -16.71 -9.55
N HIS A 8 4.33 -17.80 -9.10
CA HIS A 8 4.37 -19.09 -9.77
C HIS A 8 2.97 -19.48 -10.25
N HIS A 9 2.67 -19.14 -11.50
CA HIS A 9 1.42 -19.49 -12.19
C HIS A 9 0.12 -18.96 -11.55
N SER A 10 0.20 -17.86 -10.79
CA SER A 10 -0.99 -17.18 -10.29
C SER A 10 -1.56 -16.18 -11.30
N VAL A 11 -2.87 -16.00 -11.29
CA VAL A 11 -3.55 -14.98 -12.11
C VAL A 11 -3.10 -13.56 -11.72
N ILE A 12 -2.76 -13.34 -10.46
CA ILE A 12 -2.37 -12.02 -9.93
C ILE A 12 -0.85 -11.75 -10.01
N THR A 13 -0.10 -12.58 -10.75
CA THR A 13 1.34 -12.39 -10.94
C THR A 13 1.59 -10.97 -11.46
N SER A 14 2.38 -10.20 -10.72
CA SER A 14 2.63 -8.80 -11.03
C SER A 14 3.97 -8.34 -10.44
N TRP A 15 4.39 -7.15 -10.83
CA TRP A 15 5.53 -6.50 -10.20
C TRP A 15 5.27 -6.20 -8.72
N LEU A 16 4.04 -5.82 -8.34
CA LEU A 16 3.71 -5.55 -6.93
C LEU A 16 3.83 -6.79 -6.03
N THR A 17 3.44 -7.96 -6.53
CA THR A 17 3.60 -9.23 -5.79
C THR A 17 5.07 -9.65 -5.72
N GLU A 18 5.89 -9.26 -6.70
CA GLU A 18 7.35 -9.40 -6.65
C GLU A 18 7.97 -8.55 -5.52
N LEU A 19 7.59 -7.27 -5.45
CA LEU A 19 8.09 -6.38 -4.40
C LEU A 19 7.72 -6.85 -3.00
N SER A 20 6.51 -7.40 -2.84
CA SER A 20 6.09 -8.04 -1.59
C SER A 20 6.93 -9.27 -1.27
N ARG A 21 7.20 -10.14 -2.24
CA ARG A 21 8.08 -11.31 -2.07
C ARG A 21 9.45 -10.87 -1.57
N ASP A 22 10.04 -9.86 -2.20
CA ASP A 22 11.37 -9.38 -1.85
C ASP A 22 11.38 -8.72 -0.46
N ALA A 23 10.34 -7.95 -0.12
CA ALA A 23 10.19 -7.36 1.20
C ALA A 23 10.15 -8.43 2.30
N PHE A 24 9.40 -9.52 2.09
CA PHE A 24 9.34 -10.62 3.05
C PHE A 24 10.60 -11.49 3.11
N ARG A 25 11.40 -11.53 2.04
CA ARG A 25 12.69 -12.24 2.07
C ARG A 25 13.72 -11.47 2.91
N GLU A 26 13.68 -10.15 2.86
CA GLU A 26 14.61 -9.27 3.60
C GLU A 26 14.18 -9.07 5.06
N ASN A 27 12.89 -8.85 5.30
CA ASN A 27 12.34 -8.59 6.63
C ASN A 27 11.00 -9.34 6.79
N PRO A 28 11.04 -10.63 7.16
CA PRO A 28 9.85 -11.48 7.25
C PRO A 28 8.76 -10.93 8.18
N GLU A 29 9.18 -10.30 9.28
CA GLU A 29 8.30 -9.77 10.32
C GLU A 29 7.96 -8.27 10.13
N LEU A 30 8.50 -7.64 9.08
CA LEU A 30 8.34 -6.21 8.80
C LEU A 30 8.69 -5.33 10.02
N GLU A 31 9.73 -5.72 10.75
CA GLU A 31 10.23 -5.00 11.93
C GLU A 31 10.72 -3.60 11.54
N GLY A 32 10.47 -2.62 12.39
CA GLY A 32 10.89 -1.23 12.16
C GLY A 32 10.08 -0.46 11.11
N ILE A 33 9.07 -1.09 10.47
CA ILE A 33 8.14 -0.42 9.56
C ILE A 33 6.90 0.02 10.35
N SER A 34 6.62 1.32 10.36
CA SER A 34 5.50 1.92 11.08
C SER A 34 4.12 1.45 10.57
N GLY A 35 4.00 1.21 9.26
CA GLY A 35 2.71 1.03 8.58
C GLY A 35 2.02 2.35 8.24
N TYR A 36 2.66 3.50 8.47
CA TYR A 36 2.18 4.77 7.95
C TYR A 36 2.24 4.77 6.42
N VAL A 37 1.11 5.07 5.77
CA VAL A 37 1.05 5.14 4.31
C VAL A 37 0.66 6.57 3.88
N ALA A 38 1.63 7.30 3.32
CA ALA A 38 1.41 8.65 2.82
C ALA A 38 0.37 8.71 1.69
N GLU A 39 -0.44 9.75 1.68
CA GLU A 39 -1.46 10.05 0.67
C GLU A 39 -1.05 11.32 -0.06
N SER A 40 -0.89 11.22 -1.38
CA SER A 40 -0.33 12.29 -2.22
C SER A 40 -1.42 13.14 -2.91
N GLY A 41 -2.69 12.81 -2.73
CA GLY A 41 -3.85 13.52 -3.26
C GLY A 41 -4.61 12.73 -4.34
N GLU A 42 -3.98 11.73 -4.96
CA GLU A 42 -4.51 11.14 -6.20
C GLU A 42 -5.81 10.37 -5.99
N ALA A 43 -5.87 9.58 -4.91
CA ALA A 43 -7.09 8.86 -4.56
C ALA A 43 -8.21 9.83 -4.17
N ARG A 44 -7.87 10.93 -3.48
CA ARG A 44 -8.84 11.94 -3.05
C ARG A 44 -9.51 12.64 -4.22
N TRP A 45 -8.72 13.23 -5.13
CA TRP A 45 -9.32 13.92 -6.28
C TRP A 45 -10.07 12.95 -7.20
N THR A 46 -9.66 11.67 -7.26
CA THR A 46 -10.39 10.64 -8.01
C THR A 46 -11.77 10.37 -7.40
N LEU A 47 -11.87 10.28 -6.06
CA LEU A 47 -13.14 10.11 -5.36
C LEU A 47 -14.04 11.34 -5.49
N ASP A 48 -13.47 12.54 -5.39
CA ASP A 48 -14.21 13.80 -5.59
C ASP A 48 -14.80 13.87 -7.01
N ALA A 49 -13.98 13.60 -8.04
CA ALA A 49 -14.42 13.58 -9.43
C ALA A 49 -15.51 12.52 -9.69
N ALA A 50 -15.40 11.35 -9.07
CA ALA A 50 -16.41 10.31 -9.18
C ALA A 50 -17.74 10.74 -8.54
N SER A 51 -17.68 11.44 -7.40
CA SER A 51 -18.88 12.00 -6.75
C SER A 51 -19.57 13.02 -7.65
N ASP A 52 -18.81 13.91 -8.30
CA ASP A 52 -19.37 14.91 -9.23
C ASP A 52 -20.07 14.25 -10.43
N MET A 53 -19.58 13.08 -10.85
CA MET A 53 -20.14 12.29 -11.95
C MET A 53 -21.22 11.30 -11.52
N GLY A 54 -21.50 11.16 -10.22
CA GLY A 54 -22.44 10.17 -9.69
C GLY A 54 -21.98 8.72 -9.89
N ILE A 55 -20.66 8.47 -9.89
CA ILE A 55 -20.04 7.14 -10.07
C ILE A 55 -19.56 6.61 -8.71
N GLU A 56 -19.99 5.41 -8.35
CA GLU A 56 -19.53 4.75 -7.12
C GLU A 56 -18.19 4.04 -7.31
N LEU A 57 -17.23 4.28 -6.39
CA LEU A 57 -15.90 3.65 -6.40
C LEU A 57 -15.59 2.93 -5.07
N PRO A 58 -16.36 1.91 -4.68
CA PRO A 58 -16.29 1.31 -3.35
C PRO A 58 -14.90 0.74 -3.00
N ALA A 59 -14.20 0.15 -3.97
CA ALA A 59 -12.86 -0.39 -3.76
C ALA A 59 -11.81 0.71 -3.52
N ILE A 60 -11.92 1.83 -4.23
CA ILE A 60 -11.02 2.97 -4.06
C ILE A 60 -11.30 3.68 -2.74
N GLN A 61 -12.59 3.85 -2.38
CA GLN A 61 -12.99 4.42 -1.10
C GLN A 61 -12.42 3.60 0.06
N ALA A 62 -12.62 2.29 0.05
CA ALA A 62 -12.09 1.41 1.10
C ALA A 62 -10.55 1.48 1.19
N ALA A 63 -9.85 1.50 0.06
CA ALA A 63 -8.38 1.62 0.04
C ALA A 63 -7.90 2.99 0.57
N PHE A 64 -8.62 4.06 0.23
CA PHE A 64 -8.37 5.41 0.72
C PHE A 64 -8.56 5.51 2.23
N ASP A 65 -9.66 4.94 2.76
CA ASP A 65 -9.96 4.96 4.20
C ASP A 65 -8.89 4.24 5.03
N VAL A 66 -8.38 3.11 4.52
CA VAL A 66 -7.24 2.41 5.16
C VAL A 66 -6.01 3.31 5.21
N ARG A 67 -5.73 4.03 4.13
CA ARG A 67 -4.59 4.94 4.05
C ARG A 67 -4.74 6.11 5.03
N VAL A 68 -5.89 6.77 5.07
CA VAL A 68 -6.16 7.87 6.01
C VAL A 68 -6.05 7.41 7.46
N ARG A 69 -6.64 6.25 7.82
CA ARG A 69 -6.55 5.69 9.18
C ARG A 69 -5.12 5.35 9.59
N SER A 70 -4.30 4.85 8.66
CA SER A 70 -2.87 4.59 8.94
C SER A 70 -2.12 5.86 9.37
N GLN A 71 -2.51 7.02 8.84
CA GLN A 71 -1.91 8.32 9.19
C GLN A 71 -2.33 8.81 10.58
N GLN A 72 -3.42 8.25 11.12
CA GLN A 72 -3.92 8.50 12.47
C GLN A 72 -3.37 7.48 13.48
N GLY A 73 -2.46 6.60 13.05
CA GLY A 73 -1.83 5.59 13.90
C GLY A 73 -2.52 4.22 13.87
N GLU A 74 -3.65 4.08 13.17
CA GLU A 74 -4.31 2.78 12.95
C GLU A 74 -3.56 1.96 11.89
N THR A 75 -2.45 1.35 12.32
CA THR A 75 -1.58 0.55 11.46
C THR A 75 -1.72 -0.93 11.78
N ASN A 76 -1.46 -1.76 10.77
CA ASN A 76 -1.49 -3.21 10.86
C ASN A 76 -0.49 -3.84 9.88
N PHE A 77 -0.40 -5.17 9.89
CA PHE A 77 0.48 -5.92 9.00
C PHE A 77 0.29 -5.54 7.52
N ALA A 78 -0.95 -5.41 7.03
CA ALA A 78 -1.21 -5.05 5.64
C ALA A 78 -0.68 -3.65 5.30
N THR A 79 -0.85 -2.66 6.19
CA THR A 79 -0.30 -1.32 5.96
C THR A 79 1.23 -1.29 5.96
N LYS A 80 1.89 -2.17 6.74
CA LYS A 80 3.35 -2.35 6.68
C LYS A 80 3.81 -2.94 5.35
N VAL A 81 3.06 -3.91 4.80
CA VAL A 81 3.33 -4.45 3.46
C VAL A 81 3.25 -3.35 2.41
N VAL A 82 2.20 -2.52 2.45
CA VAL A 82 2.03 -1.41 1.52
C VAL A 82 3.17 -0.39 1.64
N ALA A 83 3.59 -0.05 2.87
CA ALA A 83 4.73 0.83 3.09
C ALA A 83 6.03 0.24 2.51
N ALA A 84 6.27 -1.06 2.69
CA ALA A 84 7.42 -1.75 2.12
C ALA A 84 7.40 -1.76 0.58
N GLN A 85 6.24 -2.04 -0.04
CA GLN A 85 6.09 -1.98 -1.50
C GLN A 85 6.43 -0.59 -2.03
N ARG A 86 5.86 0.44 -1.41
CA ARG A 86 6.10 1.85 -1.76
C ARG A 86 7.57 2.24 -1.66
N ASN A 87 8.24 1.79 -0.61
CA ASN A 87 9.67 2.01 -0.48
C ASN A 87 10.45 1.36 -1.63
N LYS A 88 10.12 0.12 -2.00
CA LYS A 88 10.86 -0.58 -3.05
C LYS A 88 10.66 0.00 -4.45
N PHE A 89 9.44 0.37 -4.86
CA PHE A 89 9.24 0.93 -6.20
C PHE A 89 9.55 2.42 -6.31
N GLY A 90 9.32 3.18 -5.24
CA GLY A 90 9.32 4.65 -5.27
C GLY A 90 10.31 5.31 -4.33
N GLY A 91 11.04 4.55 -3.51
CA GLY A 91 11.96 5.11 -2.51
C GLY A 91 11.25 5.80 -1.33
N HIS A 92 9.93 5.68 -1.21
CA HIS A 92 9.16 6.30 -0.13
C HIS A 92 9.68 5.89 1.25
N ASN A 93 9.69 6.82 2.21
CA ASN A 93 10.10 6.52 3.58
C ASN A 93 9.14 5.52 4.25
N LEU A 94 9.69 4.51 4.93
CA LEU A 94 8.94 3.45 5.63
C LEU A 94 8.17 3.93 6.86
N ASN A 95 8.57 5.08 7.42
CA ASN A 95 8.11 5.60 8.70
C ASN A 95 7.45 6.99 8.61
N GLY A 96 7.07 7.40 7.39
CA GLY A 96 6.36 8.67 7.18
C GLY A 96 7.22 9.92 7.36
N GLU A 97 8.54 9.78 7.51
CA GLU A 97 9.46 10.89 7.63
C GLU A 97 9.95 11.36 6.24
N GLY A 98 9.69 12.62 5.88
CA GLY A 98 10.15 13.20 4.60
C GLY A 98 9.12 13.15 3.47
N LYS A 99 9.51 13.64 2.28
CA LYS A 99 8.62 13.70 1.12
C LYS A 99 8.34 12.29 0.58
N ALA A 100 7.13 12.11 0.04
CA ALA A 100 6.82 11.01 -0.85
C ALA A 100 7.82 10.99 -2.01
#